data_AF-A0A955NE77-F1
#
_entry.id   AF-A0A955NE77-F1
#
_cell.length_a   1.000
_cell.length_b   1.000
_cell.length_c   1.000
_cell.angle_alpha   90.00
_cell.angle_beta   90.00
_cell.angle_gamma   90.00
#
_symmetry.space_group_name_H-M   'P 1'
#
loop_
_entity.id
_entity.type
_entity.pdbx_description
1 polymer ?
#
loop_
_entity_poly.entity_id
_entity_poly.type
_entity_poly.pdbx_seq_one_letter_code
_entity_poly.pdbx_strand_id
1 'polypeptide(L)'
;MELDPHELKKLMKEAIREELGTSDCRIAKRWKDGLITLHSDNPTVQPKEIPMDAFFKKITSVREKLRVLEQKLNNHKSLTPEEKLEFQTLISRAYGSLTTFNILFEDEEDRFVGVKG
;
A
#
# COMPACT_ATOMS: atom_id res chain seq x y z
N MET A 1 0.17 -7.81 37.60
CA MET A 1 -0.31 -6.78 36.66
C MET A 1 -1.50 -7.39 35.94
N GLU A 2 -2.72 -6.97 36.27
CA GLU A 2 -3.89 -7.35 35.46
C GLU A 2 -3.80 -6.56 34.16
N LEU A 3 -3.73 -7.27 33.03
CA LEU A 3 -3.78 -6.65 31.71
C LEU A 3 -5.21 -6.10 31.51
N ASP A 4 -5.33 -4.79 31.34
CA ASP A 4 -6.57 -4.14 30.97
C ASP A 4 -7.11 -4.78 29.67
N PRO A 5 -8.38 -5.23 29.64
CA PRO A 5 -9.02 -5.74 28.43
C PRO A 5 -8.89 -4.81 27.20
N HIS A 6 -8.76 -3.49 27.41
CA HIS A 6 -8.53 -2.54 26.34
C HIS A 6 -7.11 -2.63 25.77
N GLU A 7 -6.09 -2.73 26.63
CA GLU A 7 -4.69 -2.93 26.20
C GLU A 7 -4.51 -4.28 25.52
N LEU A 8 -5.11 -5.35 26.04
CA LEU A 8 -5.03 -6.67 25.42
C LEU A 8 -5.63 -6.67 24.00
N LYS A 9 -6.77 -5.98 23.81
CA LYS A 9 -7.39 -5.83 22.50
C LYS A 9 -6.53 -5.01 21.53
N LYS A 10 -5.82 -4.01 22.03
CA LYS A 10 -4.88 -3.20 21.25
C LYS A 10 -3.68 -4.04 20.81
N LEU A 11 -3.03 -4.75 21.72
CA LEU A 11 -1.93 -5.67 21.44
C LEU A 11 -2.33 -6.78 20.47
N MET A 12 -3.50 -7.40 20.66
CA MET A 12 -3.99 -8.42 19.73
C MET A 12 -4.27 -7.85 18.34
N LYS A 13 -4.81 -6.63 18.23
CA LYS A 13 -4.94 -5.96 16.94
C LYS A 13 -3.59 -5.67 16.31
N GLU A 14 -2.62 -5.21 17.09
CA GLU A 14 -1.25 -4.94 16.62
C GLU A 14 -0.58 -6.22 16.12
N ALA A 15 -0.62 -7.32 16.90
CA ALA A 15 -0.08 -8.61 16.49
C ALA A 15 -0.79 -9.20 15.25
N ILE A 16 -2.12 -9.12 15.18
CA ILE A 16 -2.89 -9.54 14.00
C ILE A 16 -2.56 -8.65 12.79
N ARG A 17 -2.33 -7.35 13.00
CA ARG A 17 -1.94 -6.43 11.93
C ARG A 17 -0.53 -6.70 11.44
N GLU A 18 0.38 -7.08 12.33
CA GLU A 18 1.74 -7.50 12.00
C GLU A 18 1.70 -8.78 11.16
N GLU A 19 0.91 -9.76 11.60
CA GLU A 19 0.77 -11.06 10.93
C GLU A 19 0.01 -10.98 9.59
N LEU A 20 -1.04 -10.14 9.52
CA LEU A 20 -1.75 -9.82 8.28
C LEU A 20 -1.02 -8.76 7.44
N GLY A 21 0.05 -8.16 7.97
CA GLY A 21 0.75 -6.94 7.52
C GLY A 21 -0.13 -5.80 7.04
N THR A 22 -1.32 -5.65 7.60
CA THR A 22 -2.16 -4.48 7.39
C THR A 22 -1.56 -3.29 8.14
N SER A 23 -0.68 -2.55 7.48
CA SER A 23 -0.20 -1.25 7.92
C SER A 23 -1.33 -0.22 7.82
N ASP A 24 -1.76 0.35 8.95
CA ASP A 24 -2.66 1.51 9.02
C ASP A 24 -1.91 2.75 8.49
N CYS A 25 -1.72 2.80 7.16
CA CYS A 25 -1.07 3.94 6.52
C CYS A 25 -1.90 5.18 6.79
N ARG A 26 -1.26 6.27 7.20
CA ARG A 26 -1.93 7.55 7.43
C ARG A 26 -1.78 8.44 6.20
N ILE A 27 -2.90 9.04 5.80
CA ILE A 27 -2.89 10.04 4.74
C ILE A 27 -2.28 11.34 5.25
N ALA A 28 -1.43 11.98 4.42
CA ALA A 28 -0.82 13.25 4.76
C ALA A 28 -1.89 14.33 4.97
N LYS A 29 -1.75 15.12 6.05
CA LYS A 29 -2.79 16.06 6.50
C LYS A 29 -3.34 17.00 5.41
N ARG A 30 -2.48 17.45 4.49
CA ARG A 30 -2.84 18.36 3.39
C ARG A 30 -3.82 17.78 2.36
N TRP A 31 -3.97 16.45 2.32
CA TRP A 31 -4.85 15.74 1.38
C TRP A 31 -6.10 15.15 2.06
N LYS A 32 -6.19 15.26 3.39
CA LYS A 32 -7.32 14.74 4.16
C LYS A 32 -8.62 15.38 3.69
N ASP A 33 -9.68 14.57 3.58
CA ASP A 33 -11.01 14.97 3.11
C ASP A 33 -11.02 15.57 1.68
N GLY A 34 -9.93 15.39 0.92
CA GLY A 34 -9.79 15.86 -0.44
C GLY A 34 -10.57 15.03 -1.46
N LEU A 35 -10.50 15.47 -2.73
CA LEU A 35 -11.18 14.84 -3.85
C LEU A 35 -10.26 14.71 -5.05
N ILE A 36 -10.34 13.58 -5.74
CA ILE A 36 -9.73 13.38 -7.06
C ILE A 36 -10.84 13.52 -8.10
N THR A 37 -10.63 14.39 -9.08
CA THR A 37 -11.53 14.56 -10.23
C THR A 37 -10.85 14.03 -11.49
N LEU A 38 -11.47 13.05 -12.13
CA LEU A 38 -11.00 12.53 -13.42
C LEU A 38 -11.81 13.20 -14.53
N HIS A 39 -11.10 13.92 -15.40
CA HIS A 39 -11.68 14.60 -16.54
C HIS A 39 -11.42 13.79 -17.82
N SER A 40 -12.46 13.64 -18.64
CA SER A 40 -12.29 13.18 -20.02
C SER A 40 -11.87 14.35 -20.90
N ASP A 41 -11.16 14.03 -21.99
CA ASP A 41 -10.97 14.91 -23.14
C ASP A 41 -12.28 15.32 -23.82
N ASN A 42 -13.32 14.48 -23.73
CA ASN A 42 -14.66 14.78 -24.21
C ASN A 42 -15.44 15.63 -23.16
N PRO A 43 -15.79 16.89 -23.47
CA PRO A 43 -16.45 17.80 -22.53
C PRO A 43 -17.90 17.42 -22.20
N THR A 44 -18.50 16.48 -22.94
CA THR A 44 -19.87 15.99 -22.65
C THR A 44 -19.92 14.95 -21.54
N VAL A 45 -18.77 14.38 -21.17
CA VAL A 45 -18.68 13.37 -20.10
C VAL A 45 -18.49 14.09 -18.76
N GLN A 46 -19.36 13.80 -17.80
CA GLN A 46 -19.22 14.37 -16.46
C GLN A 46 -17.93 13.87 -15.78
N PRO A 47 -17.19 14.76 -15.10
CA PRO A 47 -16.02 14.35 -14.33
C PRO A 47 -16.37 13.29 -13.30
N LYS A 48 -15.50 12.30 -13.14
CA LYS A 48 -15.65 11.29 -12.10
C LYS A 48 -14.95 11.76 -10.83
N GLU A 49 -15.70 11.86 -9.76
CA GLU A 49 -15.20 12.23 -8.44
C GLU A 49 -14.87 10.99 -7.61
N ILE A 50 -13.71 11.01 -6.95
CA ILE A 50 -13.25 9.94 -6.06
C ILE A 50 -12.78 10.58 -4.75
N PRO A 51 -13.39 10.25 -3.60
CA PRO A 51 -12.91 10.70 -2.30
C PRO A 51 -11.46 10.28 -2.07
N MET A 52 -10.64 11.20 -1.55
CA MET A 52 -9.21 10.95 -1.38
C MET A 52 -8.94 9.73 -0.49
N ASP A 53 -9.68 9.55 0.60
CA ASP A 53 -9.55 8.38 1.47
C ASP A 53 -9.83 7.06 0.72
N ALA A 54 -10.82 7.07 -0.18
CA ALA A 54 -11.16 5.90 -0.98
C ALA A 54 -10.06 5.60 -2.01
N PHE A 55 -9.45 6.63 -2.61
CA PHE A 55 -8.30 6.46 -3.49
C PHE A 55 -7.07 5.96 -2.73
N PHE A 56 -6.75 6.58 -1.60
CA PHE A 56 -5.61 6.21 -0.77
C PHE A 56 -5.71 4.75 -0.31
N LYS A 57 -6.89 4.32 0.14
CA LYS A 57 -7.15 2.91 0.48
C LYS A 57 -6.92 1.95 -0.70
N LYS A 58 -7.21 2.36 -1.93
CA LYS A 58 -6.93 1.52 -3.12
C LYS A 58 -5.42 1.40 -3.33
N ILE A 59 -4.68 2.49 -3.23
CA ILE A 59 -3.22 2.52 -3.40
C ILE A 59 -2.50 1.71 -2.32
N THR A 60 -2.86 1.90 -1.04
CA THR A 60 -2.29 1.10 0.05
C THR A 60 -2.66 -0.38 -0.05
N SER A 61 -3.86 -0.70 -0.56
CA SER A 61 -4.25 -2.08 -0.85
C SER A 61 -3.44 -2.72 -1.99
N VAL A 62 -2.89 -1.95 -2.92
CA VAL A 62 -1.94 -2.48 -3.93
C VAL A 62 -0.60 -2.80 -3.27
N ARG A 63 -0.09 -1.90 -2.40
CA ARG A 63 1.12 -2.15 -1.59
C ARG A 63 1.04 -3.50 -0.88
N GLU A 64 -0.09 -3.73 -0.24
CA GLU A 64 -0.29 -4.95 0.55
C GLU A 64 -0.30 -6.22 -0.31
N LYS A 65 -0.93 -6.18 -1.48
CA LYS A 65 -0.90 -7.32 -2.41
C LYS A 65 0.51 -7.60 -2.95
N LEU A 66 1.28 -6.56 -3.23
CA LEU A 66 2.68 -6.71 -3.68
C LEU A 66 3.55 -7.32 -2.58
N ARG A 67 3.38 -6.87 -1.33
CA ARG A 67 4.08 -7.43 -0.16
C ARG A 67 3.76 -8.92 0.03
N VAL A 68 2.48 -9.30 -0.03
CA VAL A 68 2.06 -10.70 0.05
C VAL A 68 2.63 -11.53 -1.11
N LEU A 69 2.66 -10.97 -2.33
CA LEU A 69 3.25 -11.64 -3.49
C LEU A 69 4.74 -11.90 -3.29
N GLU A 70 5.49 -10.90 -2.83
CA GLU A 70 6.91 -11.00 -2.52
C GLU A 70 7.19 -12.08 -1.46
N GLN A 71 6.42 -12.09 -0.38
CA GLN A 71 6.52 -13.12 0.66
C GLN A 71 6.27 -14.53 0.11
N LYS A 72 5.26 -14.70 -0.76
CA LYS A 72 4.97 -15.99 -1.39
C LYS A 72 6.12 -16.46 -2.28
N LEU A 73 6.72 -15.55 -3.04
CA LEU A 73 7.85 -15.86 -3.92
C LEU A 73 9.11 -16.25 -3.13
N ASN A 74 9.41 -15.52 -2.05
CA ASN A 74 10.54 -15.82 -1.18
C ASN A 74 10.42 -17.23 -0.59
N ASN A 75 9.23 -17.61 -0.15
CA ASN A 75 8.92 -18.93 0.42
C ASN A 75 8.62 -20.02 -0.63
N HIS A 76 8.69 -19.71 -1.94
CA HIS A 76 8.40 -20.67 -2.99
C HIS A 76 9.52 -21.72 -3.07
N LYS A 77 9.15 -23.01 -2.98
CA LYS A 77 10.11 -24.11 -2.87
C LYS A 77 10.74 -24.55 -4.19
N SER A 78 10.05 -24.32 -5.31
CA SER A 78 10.46 -24.86 -6.62
C SER A 78 11.04 -23.83 -7.59
N LEU A 79 11.05 -22.54 -7.25
CA LEU A 79 11.64 -21.51 -8.12
C LEU A 79 13.16 -21.48 -7.94
N THR A 80 13.88 -21.36 -9.04
CA THR A 80 15.34 -21.19 -9.00
C THR A 80 15.70 -19.80 -8.44
N PRO A 81 16.94 -19.59 -7.96
CA PRO A 81 17.41 -18.28 -7.54
C PRO A 81 17.25 -17.20 -8.62
N GLU A 82 17.48 -17.56 -9.88
CA GLU A 82 17.38 -16.66 -11.04
C GLU A 82 15.93 -16.24 -11.29
N GLU A 83 14.99 -17.19 -11.29
CA GLU A 83 13.56 -16.89 -11.44
C GLU A 83 13.05 -15.99 -10.29
N LYS A 84 13.48 -16.28 -9.04
CA LYS A 84 13.15 -15.42 -7.89
C LYS A 84 13.66 -14.00 -8.08
N LEU A 85 14.89 -13.83 -8.57
CA LEU A 85 15.48 -12.53 -8.84
C LEU A 85 14.72 -11.76 -9.93
N GLU A 86 14.27 -12.43 -10.99
CA GLU A 86 13.45 -11.80 -12.04
C GLU A 86 12.12 -11.28 -11.48
N PHE A 87 11.42 -12.08 -10.68
CA PHE A 87 10.17 -11.64 -10.05
C PHE A 87 10.39 -10.52 -9.03
N GLN A 88 11.43 -10.60 -8.21
CA GLN A 88 11.80 -9.54 -7.27
C GLN A 88 12.10 -8.22 -8.00
N THR A 89 12.79 -8.29 -9.14
CA THR A 89 13.05 -7.13 -9.99
C THR A 89 11.76 -6.53 -10.53
N LEU A 90 10.82 -7.36 -10.99
CA LEU A 90 9.52 -6.89 -11.47
C LEU A 90 8.71 -6.22 -10.35
N ILE A 91 8.69 -6.80 -9.15
CA ILE A 91 8.03 -6.23 -7.98
C ILE A 91 8.66 -4.89 -7.60
N SER A 92 9.99 -4.79 -7.60
CA SER A 92 10.71 -3.55 -7.33
C SER A 92 10.37 -2.44 -8.33
N ARG A 93 10.23 -2.78 -9.63
CA ARG A 93 9.76 -1.83 -10.65
C ARG A 93 8.31 -1.42 -10.44
N ALA A 94 7.44 -2.36 -10.06
CA ALA A 94 6.04 -2.06 -9.74
C ALA A 94 5.93 -1.07 -8.55
N TYR A 95 6.73 -1.25 -7.50
CA TYR A 95 6.84 -0.27 -6.42
C TYR A 95 7.37 1.08 -6.94
N GLY A 96 8.37 1.06 -7.82
CA GLY A 96 8.90 2.25 -8.50
C GLY A 96 7.82 3.07 -9.21
N SER A 97 6.93 2.43 -9.95
CA SER A 97 5.81 3.10 -10.65
C SER A 97 4.80 3.75 -9.70
N LEU A 98 4.71 3.26 -8.45
CA LEU A 98 3.79 3.79 -7.44
C LEU A 98 4.39 4.96 -6.64
N THR A 99 5.68 5.25 -6.79
CA THR A 99 6.37 6.32 -6.02
C THR A 99 5.78 7.72 -6.25
N THR A 100 5.10 7.96 -7.39
CA THR A 100 4.34 9.20 -7.63
C THR A 100 3.32 9.49 -6.53
N PHE A 101 2.75 8.45 -5.92
CA PHE A 101 1.74 8.59 -4.87
C PHE A 101 2.32 8.78 -3.46
N ASN A 102 3.66 8.80 -3.30
CA ASN A 102 4.31 8.98 -2.00
C ASN A 102 3.92 10.29 -1.30
N ILE A 103 3.52 11.30 -2.08
CA ILE A 103 3.04 12.60 -1.57
C ILE A 103 1.79 12.48 -0.67
N LEU A 104 1.08 11.34 -0.74
CA LEU A 104 -0.15 11.06 0.00
C LEU A 104 0.13 10.44 1.37
N PHE A 105 1.33 9.94 1.65
CA PHE A 105 1.67 9.31 2.93
C PHE A 105 2.17 10.35 3.92
N GLU A 106 1.62 10.33 5.14
CA GLU A 106 2.12 11.14 6.27
C GLU A 106 3.51 10.63 6.72
N ASP A 107 3.62 9.31 6.92
CA ASP A 107 4.81 8.66 7.43
C ASP A 107 5.75 8.21 6.29
N GLU A 108 7.06 8.47 6.42
CA GLU A 108 8.02 8.16 5.35
C GLU A 108 8.24 6.66 5.18
N GLU A 109 8.15 5.91 6.28
CA GLU A 109 8.32 4.44 6.32
C GLU A 109 7.22 3.70 5.54
N ASP A 110 6.07 4.35 5.36
CA ASP A 110 4.95 3.81 4.60
C ASP A 110 5.03 4.09 3.08
N ARG A 111 6.00 4.89 2.65
CA ARG A 111 6.13 5.25 1.24
C ARG A 111 6.56 4.05 0.40
N PHE A 112 6.16 4.07 -0.87
CA PHE A 112 6.67 3.12 -1.85
C PHE A 112 8.16 3.37 -2.08
N VAL A 113 8.94 2.29 -2.07
CA VAL A 113 10.37 2.28 -2.38
C VAL A 113 10.62 1.25 -3.47
N GLY A 114 11.23 1.67 -4.57
CA GLY A 114 11.50 0.81 -5.73
C GLY A 114 12.35 1.51 -6.78
N VAL A 115 12.75 0.76 -7.80
CA VAL A 115 13.55 1.31 -8.91
C VAL A 115 12.61 2.00 -9.90
N LYS A 116 12.86 3.29 -10.17
CA LYS A 116 12.12 4.02 -11.22
C LYS A 116 12.44 3.38 -12.58
N GLY A 117 11.38 3.12 -13.36
CA GLY A 117 11.48 2.68 -14.74
C GLY A 117 11.98 3.78 -15.67
#